data_AF-A0A1J4Z9E3-F1
#
_entry.id   AF-A0A1J4Z9E3-F1
#
_cell.length_a   1.000
_cell.length_b   1.000
_cell.length_c   1.000
_cell.angle_alpha   90.00
_cell.angle_beta   90.00
_cell.angle_gamma   90.00
#
_symmetry.space_group_name_H-M   'P 1'
#
loop_
_entity.id
_entity.type
_entity.pdbx_description
1 polymer ?
#
loop_
_entity_poly.entity_id
_entity_poly.type
_entity_poly.pdbx_seq_one_letter_code
_entity_poly.pdbx_strand_id
1 'polypeptide(L)'
;MKNNFQERFLLSLCSEEENIQIVKTILRSPLGLAQEIIRLLFDNNFKEVKDNLDSIKQFVAGITRSESLGQNYSLAKFYPYLFSFHQFVHSSYRARQGKTLEELFKEVIRRANKDFVVPDKEKDKHAVMSEVFKGYDSRLDIDVVAKKSKGKVLALQLRSRDDTGGTTAKGSLVEALRRVMKKNVEKDTDLFYLIGIWDKIKSNQKNITISKIYEALEPYFQKPITKEFFIENIEKGINLHKGVKLKLAYGDKEIVKNVSEWVGEDTKLDYSDMEKIIDTLESSDDLWLAYVIASLELENIELKNINNIEYLNELLKDEKYDTSNFKLNEEYLKLANELALKIIPKWDKDSLPVSTMSEKAHYIRDLILLRFVHDIS
;
A
#
# COMPACT_ATOMS: atom_id res chain seq x y z
N MET A 1 6.97 26.88 -27.17
CA MET A 1 7.78 25.63 -27.15
C MET A 1 6.90 24.53 -26.61
N LYS A 2 6.84 23.34 -27.23
CA LYS A 2 6.26 22.17 -26.56
C LYS A 2 7.16 21.87 -25.35
N ASN A 3 6.59 21.89 -24.15
CA ASN A 3 7.32 21.58 -22.92
C ASN A 3 7.68 20.09 -22.95
N ASN A 4 8.97 19.74 -23.04
CA ASN A 4 9.46 18.35 -23.15
C ASN A 4 9.60 17.66 -21.77
N PHE A 5 8.86 18.12 -20.76
CA PHE A 5 8.87 17.49 -19.45
C PHE A 5 8.04 16.21 -19.48
N GLN A 6 8.56 15.15 -18.85
CA GLN A 6 7.79 13.92 -18.61
C GLN A 6 6.54 14.23 -17.78
N GLU A 7 5.44 13.53 -18.05
CA GLU A 7 4.26 13.62 -17.21
C GLU A 7 4.55 13.10 -15.79
N ARG A 8 3.85 13.69 -14.82
CA ARG A 8 3.88 13.29 -13.41
C ARG A 8 2.46 13.34 -12.86
N PHE A 9 2.12 12.40 -11.99
CA PHE A 9 0.82 12.38 -11.34
C PHE A 9 1.01 12.26 -9.83
N LEU A 10 0.92 13.40 -9.14
CA LEU A 10 1.01 13.49 -7.69
C LEU A 10 -0.39 13.58 -7.11
N LEU A 11 -0.85 12.47 -6.55
CA LEU A 11 -2.18 12.36 -5.96
C LEU A 11 -2.37 13.34 -4.80
N SER A 12 -1.31 13.66 -4.06
CA SER A 12 -1.33 14.66 -2.99
C SER A 12 -1.71 16.05 -3.49
N LEU A 13 -1.46 16.38 -4.76
CA LEU A 13 -1.75 17.68 -5.37
C LEU A 13 -3.14 17.76 -6.04
N CYS A 14 -3.88 16.65 -6.10
CA CYS A 14 -5.24 16.63 -6.66
C CYS A 14 -6.29 17.04 -5.62
N SER A 15 -7.36 17.72 -6.04
CA SER A 15 -8.53 18.02 -5.20
C SER A 15 -9.48 16.82 -5.04
N GLU A 16 -10.56 17.02 -4.27
CA GLU A 16 -11.50 15.97 -3.87
C GLU A 16 -12.52 15.56 -4.95
N GLU A 17 -12.06 15.22 -6.15
CA GLU A 17 -12.93 14.51 -7.10
C GLU A 17 -13.25 13.10 -6.59
N GLU A 18 -14.43 12.57 -6.95
CA GLU A 18 -14.95 11.33 -6.37
C GLU A 18 -14.00 10.13 -6.52
N ASN A 19 -13.40 9.93 -7.71
CA ASN A 19 -12.44 8.85 -7.94
C ASN A 19 -11.09 9.12 -7.27
N ILE A 20 -10.64 10.36 -7.24
CA ILE A 20 -9.40 10.75 -6.55
C ILE A 20 -9.53 10.50 -5.04
N GLN A 21 -10.70 10.76 -4.45
CA GLN A 21 -10.97 10.51 -3.04
C GLN A 21 -10.93 9.02 -2.68
N ILE A 22 -11.39 8.15 -3.56
CA ILE A 22 -11.25 6.70 -3.41
C ILE A 22 -9.78 6.33 -3.32
N VAL A 23 -9.01 6.75 -4.32
CA VAL A 23 -7.60 6.40 -4.46
C VAL A 23 -6.82 6.97 -3.28
N LYS A 24 -7.13 8.19 -2.84
CA LYS A 24 -6.57 8.78 -1.61
C LYS A 24 -6.92 8.02 -0.35
N THR A 25 -8.14 7.48 -0.25
CA THR A 25 -8.56 6.66 0.89
C THR A 25 -7.79 5.35 0.91
N ILE A 26 -7.65 4.68 -0.24
CA ILE A 26 -6.91 3.43 -0.40
C ILE A 26 -5.41 3.64 -0.13
N LEU A 27 -4.82 4.70 -0.67
CA LEU A 27 -3.40 5.05 -0.49
C LEU A 27 -3.14 5.93 0.72
N ARG A 28 -4.10 6.16 1.62
CA ARG A 28 -3.94 7.08 2.75
C ARG A 28 -2.65 6.83 3.53
N SER A 29 -2.33 5.55 3.74
CA SER A 29 -1.15 5.16 4.50
C SER A 29 0.16 5.30 3.69
N PRO A 30 0.27 4.81 2.44
CA PRO A 30 1.38 5.14 1.53
C PRO A 30 1.61 6.64 1.30
N LEU A 31 0.55 7.43 1.11
CA LEU A 31 0.63 8.89 0.97
C LEU A 31 1.15 9.55 2.24
N GLY A 32 0.70 9.08 3.41
CA GLY A 32 1.25 9.54 4.68
C GLY A 32 2.76 9.29 4.80
N LEU A 33 3.25 8.14 4.32
CA LEU A 33 4.70 7.88 4.25
C LEU A 33 5.41 8.82 3.26
N ALA A 34 4.84 9.06 2.08
CA ALA A 34 5.40 10.03 1.13
C ALA A 34 5.51 11.43 1.76
N GLN A 35 4.46 11.88 2.45
CA GLN A 35 4.46 13.16 3.18
C GLN A 35 5.49 13.21 4.31
N GLU A 36 5.64 12.13 5.08
CA GLU A 36 6.70 12.03 6.11
C GLU A 36 8.10 12.16 5.49
N ILE A 37 8.36 11.49 4.36
CA ILE A 37 9.65 11.59 3.64
C ILE A 37 9.87 13.01 3.11
N ILE A 38 8.85 13.63 2.54
CA ILE A 38 8.91 15.01 2.04
C ILE A 38 9.21 15.99 3.18
N ARG A 39 8.55 15.86 4.34
CA ARG A 39 8.85 16.67 5.53
C ARG A 39 10.28 16.47 6.00
N LEU A 40 10.75 15.23 6.10
CA LEU A 40 12.16 14.94 6.46
C LEU A 40 13.15 15.64 5.52
N LEU A 41 12.85 15.64 4.22
CA LEU A 41 13.67 16.30 3.21
C LEU A 41 13.68 17.82 3.35
N PHE A 42 12.52 18.46 3.41
CA PHE A 42 12.41 19.93 3.44
C PHE A 42 12.76 20.55 4.78
N ASP A 43 12.57 19.82 5.87
CA ASP A 43 12.94 20.25 7.22
C ASP A 43 14.40 19.87 7.56
N ASN A 44 15.10 19.17 6.64
CA ASN A 44 16.46 18.66 6.80
C ASN A 44 16.66 17.85 8.11
N ASN A 45 15.72 16.96 8.40
CA ASN A 45 15.63 16.29 9.71
C ASN A 45 16.05 14.81 9.68
N PHE A 46 16.95 14.43 8.78
CA PHE A 46 17.47 13.07 8.68
C PHE A 46 18.22 12.61 9.95
N LYS A 47 18.74 13.55 10.72
CA LYS A 47 19.40 13.27 12.00
C LYS A 47 18.45 12.67 13.03
N GLU A 48 17.21 13.16 13.13
CA GLU A 48 16.22 12.59 14.04
C GLU A 48 15.94 11.12 13.70
N VAL A 49 15.83 10.79 12.41
CA VAL A 49 15.64 9.40 11.96
C VAL A 49 16.81 8.51 12.36
N LYS A 50 18.04 9.02 12.25
CA LYS A 50 19.26 8.33 12.70
C LYS A 50 19.25 8.11 14.22
N ASP A 51 18.93 9.14 14.99
CA ASP A 51 19.00 9.11 16.45
C ASP A 51 17.89 8.24 17.07
N ASN A 52 16.76 8.07 16.38
CA ASN A 52 15.65 7.21 16.79
C ASN A 52 15.85 5.71 16.48
N LEU A 53 16.96 5.31 15.87
CA LEU A 53 17.24 3.90 15.58
C LEU A 53 17.49 3.12 16.87
N ASP A 54 16.80 2.00 17.09
CA ASP A 54 16.99 1.20 18.31
C ASP A 54 18.39 0.58 18.40
N SER A 55 18.86 0.36 19.64
CA SER A 55 20.23 -0.10 19.92
C SER A 55 20.55 -1.46 19.31
N ILE A 56 19.56 -2.34 19.13
CA ILE A 56 19.76 -3.66 18.51
C ILE A 56 20.06 -3.49 17.03
N LYS A 57 19.28 -2.67 16.32
CA LYS A 57 19.55 -2.35 14.92
C LYS A 57 20.89 -1.64 14.75
N GLN A 58 21.22 -0.68 15.62
CA GLN A 58 22.53 -0.01 15.59
C GLN A 58 23.69 -1.01 15.71
N PHE A 59 23.59 -1.95 16.66
CA PHE A 59 24.60 -2.98 16.89
C PHE A 59 24.74 -3.93 15.69
N VAL A 60 23.63 -4.53 15.22
CA VAL A 60 23.66 -5.52 14.14
C VAL A 60 24.09 -4.91 12.81
N ALA A 61 23.69 -3.67 12.54
CA ALA A 61 24.07 -2.96 11.33
C ALA A 61 25.49 -2.37 11.39
N GLY A 62 26.22 -2.50 12.50
CA GLY A 62 27.58 -1.96 12.63
C GLY A 62 27.65 -0.43 12.65
N ILE A 63 26.57 0.25 13.04
CA ILE A 63 26.49 1.72 13.09
C ILE A 63 27.57 2.29 14.02
N THR A 64 27.70 1.72 15.23
CA THR A 64 28.69 2.15 16.22
C THR A 64 30.11 2.08 15.69
N ARG A 65 30.42 1.03 14.89
CA ARG A 65 31.74 0.91 14.27
C ARG A 65 31.93 2.00 13.21
N SER A 66 30.93 2.24 12.38
CA SER A 66 30.96 3.30 11.38
C SER A 66 31.19 4.68 12.01
N GLU A 67 30.46 5.01 13.06
CA GLU A 67 30.60 6.28 13.79
C GLU A 67 32.00 6.46 14.38
N SER A 68 32.61 5.38 14.91
CA SER A 68 34.00 5.44 15.41
C SER A 68 35.03 5.75 14.32
N LEU A 69 34.73 5.42 13.05
CA LEU A 69 35.59 5.68 11.89
C LEU A 69 35.24 7.02 11.20
N GLY A 70 34.06 7.57 11.49
CA GLY A 70 33.50 8.74 10.80
C GLY A 70 34.28 10.03 10.97
N GLN A 71 35.21 10.12 11.93
CA GLN A 71 36.08 11.30 12.09
C GLN A 71 37.00 11.51 10.89
N ASN A 72 37.44 10.42 10.25
CA ASN A 72 38.45 10.47 9.18
C ASN A 72 37.96 9.85 7.85
N TYR A 73 36.73 9.33 7.81
CA TYR A 73 36.22 8.64 6.64
C TYR A 73 34.76 9.03 6.36
N SER A 74 34.55 9.83 5.30
CA SER A 74 33.23 10.38 4.95
C SER A 74 32.17 9.30 4.70
N LEU A 75 32.54 8.17 4.09
CA LEU A 75 31.59 7.07 3.89
C LEU A 75 31.11 6.49 5.23
N ALA A 76 32.02 6.34 6.20
CA ALA A 76 31.66 5.85 7.52
C ALA A 76 30.80 6.86 8.30
N LYS A 77 31.03 8.16 8.10
CA LYS A 77 30.17 9.23 8.63
C LYS A 77 28.75 9.21 8.02
N PHE A 78 28.64 8.92 6.73
CA PHE A 78 27.36 8.89 6.01
C PHE A 78 26.51 7.65 6.31
N TYR A 79 27.14 6.49 6.44
CA TYR A 79 26.45 5.20 6.58
C TYR A 79 25.32 5.15 7.65
N PRO A 80 25.50 5.70 8.87
CA PRO A 80 24.42 5.77 9.85
C PRO A 80 23.14 6.44 9.35
N TYR A 81 23.27 7.54 8.60
CA TYR A 81 22.13 8.24 8.04
C TYR A 81 21.46 7.43 6.93
N LEU A 82 22.27 6.92 5.98
CA LEU A 82 21.81 6.07 4.89
C LEU A 82 21.01 4.87 5.41
N PHE A 83 21.60 4.11 6.34
CA PHE A 83 20.97 2.93 6.92
C PHE A 83 19.65 3.28 7.62
N SER A 84 19.66 4.31 8.46
CA SER A 84 18.49 4.68 9.27
C SER A 84 17.33 5.16 8.41
N PHE A 85 17.62 5.96 7.38
CA PHE A 85 16.61 6.42 6.42
C PHE A 85 15.98 5.25 5.66
N HIS A 86 16.78 4.36 5.06
CA HIS A 86 16.24 3.19 4.36
C HIS A 86 15.48 2.25 5.30
N GLN A 87 15.97 2.05 6.53
CA GLN A 87 15.27 1.24 7.52
C GLN A 87 13.92 1.86 7.90
N PHE A 88 13.85 3.17 8.10
CA PHE A 88 12.61 3.91 8.33
C PHE A 88 11.63 3.68 7.18
N VAL A 89 12.03 3.97 5.94
CA VAL A 89 11.15 3.85 4.76
C VAL A 89 10.68 2.42 4.56
N HIS A 90 11.57 1.43 4.57
CA HIS A 90 11.19 0.05 4.27
C HIS A 90 10.38 -0.62 5.38
N SER A 91 10.65 -0.29 6.66
CA SER A 91 9.81 -0.78 7.77
C SER A 91 8.41 -0.20 7.66
N SER A 92 8.33 1.10 7.40
CA SER A 92 7.08 1.82 7.18
C SER A 92 6.31 1.27 5.99
N TYR A 93 6.96 1.09 4.85
CA TYR A 93 6.33 0.55 3.64
C TYR A 93 5.79 -0.87 3.85
N ARG A 94 6.58 -1.76 4.46
CA ARG A 94 6.17 -3.15 4.71
C ARG A 94 4.91 -3.24 5.58
N ALA A 95 4.80 -2.40 6.60
CA ALA A 95 3.62 -2.34 7.45
C ALA A 95 2.36 -1.87 6.70
N ARG A 96 2.52 -1.11 5.61
CA ARG A 96 1.44 -0.47 4.84
C ARG A 96 1.00 -1.27 3.63
N GLN A 97 1.88 -2.08 3.03
CA GLN A 97 1.61 -2.86 1.82
C GLN A 97 0.39 -3.77 1.92
N GLY A 98 0.24 -4.52 3.03
CA GLY A 98 -0.90 -5.42 3.22
C GLY A 98 -2.24 -4.68 3.30
N LYS A 99 -2.21 -3.45 3.80
CA LYS A 99 -3.41 -2.65 4.03
C LYS A 99 -4.03 -2.08 2.77
N THR A 100 -3.24 -1.85 1.72
CA THR A 100 -3.73 -1.26 0.46
C THR A 100 -4.79 -2.15 -0.20
N LEU A 101 -4.54 -3.46 -0.30
CA LEU A 101 -5.50 -4.40 -0.89
C LEU A 101 -6.77 -4.53 -0.04
N GLU A 102 -6.64 -4.51 1.29
CA GLU A 102 -7.78 -4.47 2.20
C GLU A 102 -8.67 -3.25 1.96
N GLU A 103 -8.07 -2.06 1.96
CA GLU A 103 -8.83 -0.80 1.79
C GLU A 103 -9.43 -0.68 0.39
N LEU A 104 -8.75 -1.20 -0.65
CA LEU A 104 -9.30 -1.31 -1.99
C LEU A 104 -10.64 -2.07 -2.00
N PHE A 105 -10.66 -3.30 -1.46
CA PHE A 105 -11.90 -4.09 -1.46
C PHE A 105 -12.97 -3.51 -0.53
N LYS A 106 -12.59 -2.93 0.61
CA LYS A 106 -13.56 -2.27 1.49
C LYS A 106 -14.28 -1.12 0.79
N GLU A 107 -13.53 -0.25 0.13
CA GLU A 107 -14.08 0.94 -0.52
C GLU A 107 -14.97 0.56 -1.71
N VAL A 108 -14.50 -0.41 -2.51
CA VAL A 108 -15.24 -0.99 -3.63
C VAL A 108 -16.58 -1.59 -3.15
N ILE A 109 -16.60 -2.36 -2.05
CA ILE A 109 -17.83 -2.97 -1.52
C ILE A 109 -18.80 -1.91 -0.95
N ARG A 110 -18.28 -0.90 -0.21
CA ARG A 110 -19.10 0.20 0.34
C ARG A 110 -19.80 1.00 -0.75
N ARG A 111 -19.11 1.23 -1.86
CA ARG A 111 -19.64 1.97 -3.00
C ARG A 111 -20.69 1.20 -3.78
N ALA A 112 -20.51 -0.11 -3.86
CA ALA A 112 -21.51 -0.95 -4.49
C ALA A 112 -22.87 -0.78 -3.80
N ASN A 113 -22.91 -0.80 -2.46
CA ASN A 113 -24.16 -0.53 -1.75
C ASN A 113 -23.91 0.11 -0.37
N LYS A 114 -24.51 1.29 -0.15
CA LYS A 114 -24.39 2.08 1.08
C LYS A 114 -24.99 1.39 2.32
N ASP A 115 -25.92 0.45 2.12
CA ASP A 115 -26.55 -0.31 3.20
C ASP A 115 -25.67 -1.48 3.67
N PHE A 116 -24.57 -1.78 2.96
CA PHE A 116 -23.64 -2.82 3.39
C PHE A 116 -22.83 -2.36 4.59
N VAL A 117 -22.68 -3.24 5.56
CA VAL A 117 -21.81 -3.00 6.72
C VAL A 117 -20.43 -3.56 6.40
N VAL A 118 -19.45 -2.67 6.25
CA VAL A 118 -18.04 -3.01 5.97
C VAL A 118 -17.15 -2.43 7.09
N PRO A 119 -16.87 -3.21 8.15
CA PRO A 119 -16.19 -2.70 9.34
C PRO A 119 -14.71 -2.38 9.12
N ASP A 120 -14.23 -1.28 9.73
CA ASP A 120 -12.80 -0.95 9.76
C ASP A 120 -12.05 -1.51 10.96
N LYS A 121 -12.69 -1.46 12.12
CA LYS A 121 -12.08 -1.83 13.41
C LYS A 121 -12.32 -3.31 13.70
N GLU A 122 -11.33 -3.95 14.32
CA GLU A 122 -11.41 -5.36 14.71
C GLU A 122 -12.66 -5.67 15.55
N LYS A 123 -13.01 -4.80 16.50
CA LYS A 123 -14.22 -4.96 17.34
C LYS A 123 -15.52 -5.05 16.52
N ASP A 124 -15.58 -4.33 15.40
CA ASP A 124 -16.78 -4.23 14.56
C ASP A 124 -16.79 -5.41 13.56
N LYS A 125 -15.61 -5.82 13.05
CA LYS A 125 -15.44 -7.11 12.33
C LYS A 125 -15.91 -8.28 13.21
N HIS A 126 -15.51 -8.28 14.48
CA HIS A 126 -15.90 -9.29 15.45
C HIS A 126 -17.41 -9.32 15.67
N ALA A 127 -18.06 -8.16 15.78
CA ALA A 127 -19.51 -8.07 15.92
C ALA A 127 -20.24 -8.72 14.74
N VAL A 128 -19.83 -8.41 13.50
CA VAL A 128 -20.42 -9.02 12.29
C VAL A 128 -20.19 -10.53 12.27
N MET A 129 -18.98 -11.00 12.54
CA MET A 129 -18.66 -12.43 12.54
C MET A 129 -19.37 -13.20 13.68
N SER A 130 -19.70 -12.53 14.78
CA SER A 130 -20.45 -13.13 15.89
C SER A 130 -21.92 -13.41 15.54
N GLU A 131 -22.49 -12.73 14.53
CA GLU A 131 -23.82 -13.07 14.00
C GLU A 131 -23.81 -14.38 13.21
N VAL A 132 -22.65 -14.74 12.67
CA VAL A 132 -22.46 -15.95 11.86
C VAL A 132 -22.11 -17.13 12.77
N PHE A 133 -21.31 -16.87 13.81
CA PHE A 133 -20.77 -17.88 14.71
C PHE A 133 -20.96 -17.52 16.18
N LYS A 134 -21.76 -18.33 16.87
CA LYS A 134 -22.01 -18.16 18.31
C LYS A 134 -20.70 -18.28 19.10
N GLY A 135 -20.41 -17.25 19.90
CA GLY A 135 -19.21 -17.18 20.71
C GLY A 135 -17.93 -17.09 19.90
N TYR A 136 -17.98 -16.53 18.67
CA TYR A 136 -16.76 -16.09 17.96
C TYR A 136 -15.88 -15.33 18.97
N ASP A 137 -14.65 -15.80 19.13
CA ASP A 137 -13.64 -15.25 20.04
C ASP A 137 -12.32 -15.39 19.29
N SER A 138 -12.14 -14.42 18.42
CA SER A 138 -11.09 -14.45 17.44
C SER A 138 -10.44 -13.09 17.46
N ARG A 139 -9.23 -13.06 18.01
CA ARG A 139 -8.22 -12.05 17.72
C ARG A 139 -7.61 -12.25 16.31
N LEU A 140 -8.25 -13.03 15.44
CA LEU A 140 -7.70 -13.36 14.12
C LEU A 140 -8.15 -12.34 13.09
N ASP A 141 -7.17 -11.94 12.30
CA ASP A 141 -7.28 -10.88 11.31
C ASP A 141 -7.85 -11.46 10.01
N ILE A 142 -9.18 -11.35 9.84
CA ILE A 142 -9.78 -11.46 8.52
C ILE A 142 -9.60 -10.10 7.87
N ASP A 143 -8.94 -10.08 6.72
CA ASP A 143 -8.52 -8.85 6.04
C ASP A 143 -9.74 -7.95 5.75
N VAL A 144 -10.78 -8.51 5.11
CA VAL A 144 -12.03 -7.79 4.81
C VAL A 144 -13.25 -8.60 5.26
N VAL A 145 -14.18 -7.93 5.96
CA VAL A 145 -15.49 -8.47 6.32
C VAL A 145 -16.56 -7.54 5.79
N ALA A 146 -17.59 -8.09 5.15
CA ALA A 146 -18.74 -7.33 4.67
C ALA A 146 -20.04 -8.07 4.97
N LYS A 147 -21.09 -7.32 5.27
CA LYS A 147 -22.42 -7.86 5.55
C LYS A 147 -23.46 -7.18 4.68
N LYS A 148 -24.20 -7.99 3.92
CA LYS A 148 -25.29 -7.55 3.04
C LYS A 148 -26.63 -7.46 3.78
N SER A 149 -26.91 -8.45 4.62
CA SER A 149 -28.12 -8.51 5.46
C SER A 149 -27.86 -9.40 6.66
N LYS A 150 -28.82 -9.54 7.57
CA LYS A 150 -28.72 -10.49 8.68
C LYS A 150 -28.35 -11.88 8.15
N GLY A 151 -27.28 -12.46 8.70
CA GLY A 151 -26.78 -13.79 8.33
C GLY A 151 -26.02 -13.88 7.00
N LYS A 152 -26.04 -12.87 6.12
CA LYS A 152 -25.34 -12.90 4.82
C LYS A 152 -24.02 -12.13 4.87
N VAL A 153 -22.90 -12.85 4.97
CA VAL A 153 -21.58 -12.28 5.25
C VAL A 153 -20.55 -12.76 4.23
N LEU A 154 -19.69 -11.84 3.78
CA LEU A 154 -18.44 -12.10 3.08
C LEU A 154 -17.29 -11.96 4.07
N ALA A 155 -16.45 -12.99 4.14
CA ALA A 155 -15.14 -12.93 4.77
C ALA A 155 -14.10 -13.15 3.68
N LEU A 156 -13.25 -12.15 3.45
CA LEU A 156 -12.22 -12.17 2.43
C LEU A 156 -10.85 -12.14 3.10
N GLN A 157 -10.06 -13.18 2.82
CA GLN A 157 -8.65 -13.26 3.18
C GLN A 157 -7.80 -13.06 1.93
N LEU A 158 -6.89 -12.10 1.97
CA LEU A 158 -6.07 -11.66 0.85
C LEU A 158 -4.61 -12.06 1.04
N ARG A 159 -3.97 -12.42 -0.06
CA ARG A 159 -2.51 -12.50 -0.18
C ARG A 159 -2.09 -11.83 -1.46
N SER A 160 -1.01 -11.06 -1.40
CA SER A 160 -0.39 -10.53 -2.61
C SER A 160 0.15 -11.67 -3.47
N ARG A 161 0.94 -12.58 -2.88
CA ARG A 161 1.58 -13.71 -3.55
C ARG A 161 1.49 -14.99 -2.72
N ASP A 162 1.58 -16.14 -3.37
CA ASP A 162 1.54 -17.47 -2.72
C ASP A 162 2.91 -18.17 -2.62
N ASP A 163 3.98 -17.54 -3.11
CA ASP A 163 5.37 -17.97 -2.95
C ASP A 163 6.06 -17.31 -1.74
N THR A 164 5.43 -16.29 -1.15
CA THR A 164 5.90 -15.62 0.06
C THR A 164 5.35 -16.30 1.31
N GLY A 165 6.24 -16.75 2.20
CA GLY A 165 5.90 -17.34 3.49
C GLY A 165 6.00 -18.87 3.53
N GLY A 166 6.58 -19.40 4.61
CA GLY A 166 6.69 -20.84 4.85
C GLY A 166 5.34 -21.52 5.03
N THR A 167 5.36 -22.83 5.31
CA THR A 167 4.16 -23.66 5.51
C THR A 167 3.13 -23.08 6.50
N THR A 168 3.59 -22.41 7.56
CA THR A 168 2.75 -21.74 8.57
C THR A 168 1.93 -20.58 7.99
N ALA A 169 2.48 -19.82 7.05
CA ALA A 169 1.81 -18.68 6.44
C ALA A 169 0.65 -19.12 5.54
N LYS A 170 0.78 -20.26 4.86
CA LYS A 170 -0.27 -20.81 3.99
C LYS A 170 -1.47 -21.35 4.79
N GLY A 171 -1.22 -22.00 5.93
CA GLY A 171 -2.30 -22.45 6.83
C GLY A 171 -3.07 -21.32 7.50
N SER A 172 -2.42 -20.17 7.73
CA SER A 172 -3.07 -19.01 8.37
C SER A 172 -4.24 -18.43 7.57
N LEU A 173 -4.28 -18.67 6.24
CA LEU A 173 -5.36 -18.22 5.34
C LEU A 173 -6.75 -18.68 5.75
N VAL A 174 -6.81 -19.81 6.46
CA VAL A 174 -8.06 -20.43 6.89
C VAL A 174 -8.12 -20.61 8.40
N GLU A 175 -7.26 -19.93 9.16
CA GLU A 175 -7.23 -20.07 10.62
C GLU A 175 -8.54 -19.59 11.25
N ALA A 176 -9.09 -18.48 10.76
CA ALA A 176 -10.40 -17.98 11.19
C ALA A 176 -11.50 -18.99 10.87
N LEU A 177 -11.54 -19.50 9.64
CA LEU A 177 -12.49 -20.50 9.19
C LEU A 177 -12.38 -21.82 9.98
N ARG A 178 -11.16 -22.25 10.29
CA ARG A 178 -10.87 -23.46 11.08
C ARG A 178 -11.47 -23.36 12.48
N ARG A 179 -11.27 -22.24 13.18
CA ARG A 179 -11.83 -22.02 14.53
C ARG A 179 -13.35 -21.94 14.51
N VAL A 180 -13.87 -21.37 13.43
CA VAL A 180 -15.29 -21.26 13.16
C VAL A 180 -15.93 -22.64 12.96
N MET A 181 -15.30 -23.52 12.19
CA MET A 181 -15.82 -24.87 11.92
C MET A 181 -15.82 -25.79 13.15
N LYS A 182 -15.06 -25.45 14.20
CA LYS A 182 -15.15 -26.11 15.52
C LYS A 182 -16.43 -25.76 16.29
N LYS A 183 -17.15 -24.71 15.89
CA LYS A 183 -18.34 -24.19 16.58
C LYS A 183 -19.59 -24.50 15.77
N ASN A 184 -20.75 -24.51 16.45
CA ASN A 184 -22.03 -24.63 15.77
C ASN A 184 -22.32 -23.33 14.99
N VAL A 185 -22.54 -23.45 13.69
CA VAL A 185 -23.03 -22.35 12.85
C VAL A 185 -24.48 -22.05 13.24
N GLU A 186 -24.84 -20.78 13.37
CA GLU A 186 -26.22 -20.41 13.69
C GLU A 186 -27.20 -20.85 12.59
N LYS A 187 -28.46 -21.07 12.97
CA LYS A 187 -29.52 -21.36 11.99
C LYS A 187 -29.72 -20.11 11.12
N ASP A 188 -29.82 -20.32 9.81
CA ASP A 188 -30.11 -19.30 8.79
C ASP A 188 -28.96 -18.36 8.39
N THR A 189 -27.72 -18.82 8.59
CA THR A 189 -26.50 -18.11 8.20
C THR A 189 -26.01 -18.52 6.80
N ASP A 190 -25.43 -17.57 6.06
CA ASP A 190 -24.78 -17.72 4.76
C ASP A 190 -23.45 -16.94 4.74
N LEU A 191 -22.37 -17.63 5.14
CA LEU A 191 -21.00 -17.15 5.03
C LEU A 191 -20.40 -17.58 3.69
N PHE A 192 -19.99 -16.58 2.92
CA PHE A 192 -19.06 -16.76 1.81
C PHE A 192 -17.64 -16.42 2.27
N TYR A 193 -16.81 -17.44 2.45
CA TYR A 193 -15.39 -17.28 2.78
C TYR A 193 -14.56 -17.34 1.50
N LEU A 194 -13.98 -16.21 1.11
CA LEU A 194 -13.18 -16.07 -0.10
C LEU A 194 -11.70 -15.93 0.27
N ILE A 195 -10.87 -16.81 -0.28
CA ILE A 195 -9.42 -16.64 -0.25
C ILE A 195 -9.01 -16.04 -1.58
N GLY A 196 -8.46 -14.83 -1.58
CA GLY A 196 -7.96 -14.15 -2.77
C GLY A 196 -6.43 -14.16 -2.80
N ILE A 197 -5.85 -14.69 -3.88
CA ILE A 197 -4.42 -14.53 -4.19
C ILE A 197 -4.32 -13.53 -5.34
N TRP A 198 -3.71 -12.36 -5.11
CA TRP A 198 -3.70 -11.26 -6.09
C TRP A 198 -2.83 -11.57 -7.32
N ASP A 199 -1.57 -11.95 -7.11
CA ASP A 199 -0.64 -12.27 -8.18
C ASP A 199 -0.71 -13.76 -8.55
N LYS A 200 -1.03 -14.04 -9.81
CA LYS A 200 -1.03 -15.41 -10.35
C LYS A 200 0.42 -15.88 -10.57
N ILE A 201 0.89 -16.84 -9.77
CA ILE A 201 2.20 -17.49 -9.95
C ILE A 201 2.02 -18.91 -10.53
N LYS A 202 3.13 -19.58 -10.85
CA LYS A 202 3.20 -20.95 -11.39
C LYS A 202 2.27 -21.92 -10.65
N SER A 203 1.59 -22.77 -11.42
CA SER A 203 0.59 -23.76 -10.98
C SER A 203 1.00 -24.65 -9.80
N ASN A 204 2.30 -24.97 -9.66
CA ASN A 204 2.79 -25.79 -8.55
C ASN A 204 2.59 -25.12 -7.17
N GLN A 205 2.77 -23.80 -7.07
CA GLN A 205 2.58 -23.09 -5.79
C GLN A 205 1.11 -23.05 -5.38
N LYS A 206 0.22 -22.84 -6.35
CA LYS A 206 -1.23 -22.94 -6.17
C LYS A 206 -1.63 -24.30 -5.57
N ASN A 207 -1.16 -25.40 -6.15
CA ASN A 207 -1.51 -26.75 -5.67
C ASN A 207 -0.98 -27.02 -4.25
N ILE A 208 0.20 -26.51 -3.90
CA ILE A 208 0.75 -26.57 -2.53
C ILE A 208 -0.16 -25.79 -1.58
N THR A 209 -0.55 -24.58 -1.94
CA THR A 209 -1.43 -23.72 -1.13
C THR A 209 -2.79 -24.39 -0.90
N ILE A 210 -3.42 -24.93 -1.95
CA ILE A 210 -4.68 -25.67 -1.84
C ILE A 210 -4.53 -26.89 -0.94
N SER A 211 -3.45 -27.66 -1.09
CA SER A 211 -3.19 -28.83 -0.25
C SER A 211 -3.04 -28.45 1.23
N LYS A 212 -2.38 -27.34 1.54
CA LYS A 212 -2.24 -26.84 2.92
C LYS A 212 -3.55 -26.33 3.51
N ILE A 213 -4.39 -25.70 2.69
CA ILE A 213 -5.74 -25.31 3.11
C ILE A 213 -6.56 -26.56 3.44
N TYR A 214 -6.52 -27.59 2.59
CA TYR A 214 -7.19 -28.87 2.83
C TYR A 214 -6.74 -29.50 4.15
N GLU A 215 -5.43 -29.69 4.33
CA GLU A 215 -4.84 -30.30 5.55
C GLU A 215 -5.24 -29.53 6.83
N ALA A 216 -5.40 -28.20 6.75
CA ALA A 216 -5.80 -27.38 7.88
C ALA A 216 -7.29 -27.52 8.25
N LEU A 217 -8.15 -27.84 7.27
CA LEU A 217 -9.61 -27.86 7.43
C LEU A 217 -10.22 -29.27 7.50
N GLU A 218 -9.55 -30.27 6.92
CA GLU A 218 -10.00 -31.67 6.87
C GLU A 218 -10.51 -32.22 8.20
N PRO A 219 -9.84 -31.99 9.35
CA PRO A 219 -10.31 -32.48 10.65
C PRO A 219 -11.68 -31.93 11.09
N TYR A 220 -12.23 -30.92 10.40
CA TYR A 220 -13.42 -30.17 10.80
C TYR A 220 -14.58 -30.30 9.80
N PHE A 221 -14.44 -31.10 8.74
CA PHE A 221 -15.54 -31.28 7.79
C PHE A 221 -16.70 -32.06 8.40
N GLN A 222 -17.93 -31.58 8.18
CA GLN A 222 -19.15 -32.29 8.61
C GLN A 222 -19.50 -33.49 7.74
N LYS A 223 -18.97 -33.52 6.52
CA LYS A 223 -19.13 -34.61 5.55
C LYS A 223 -17.75 -34.96 5.03
N PRO A 224 -17.46 -36.25 4.73
CA PRO A 224 -16.21 -36.62 4.10
C PRO A 224 -16.05 -35.89 2.76
N ILE A 225 -14.96 -35.13 2.62
CA ILE A 225 -14.53 -34.48 1.38
C ILE A 225 -13.14 -35.02 1.07
N THR A 226 -12.95 -35.66 -0.09
CA THR A 226 -11.62 -36.16 -0.46
C THR A 226 -10.70 -35.01 -0.87
N LYS A 227 -9.39 -35.21 -0.74
CA LYS A 227 -8.39 -34.21 -1.14
C LYS A 227 -8.49 -33.87 -2.63
N GLU A 228 -8.70 -34.88 -3.46
CA GLU A 228 -8.84 -34.74 -4.92
C GLU A 228 -10.06 -33.88 -5.26
N PHE A 229 -11.22 -34.20 -4.67
CA PHE A 229 -12.44 -33.42 -4.86
C PHE A 229 -12.23 -31.97 -4.39
N PHE A 230 -11.56 -31.77 -3.26
CA PHE A 230 -11.28 -30.44 -2.74
C PHE A 230 -10.41 -29.62 -3.70
N ILE A 231 -9.34 -30.21 -4.23
CA ILE A 231 -8.44 -29.54 -5.18
C ILE A 231 -9.18 -29.13 -6.45
N GLU A 232 -10.03 -30.00 -6.99
CA GLU A 232 -10.77 -29.74 -8.24
C GLU A 232 -11.90 -28.72 -8.10
N ASN A 233 -12.41 -28.51 -6.88
CA ASN A 233 -13.64 -27.74 -6.65
C ASN A 233 -13.46 -26.48 -5.80
N ILE A 234 -12.32 -26.26 -5.13
CA ILE A 234 -12.13 -25.08 -4.26
C ILE A 234 -12.30 -23.76 -5.03
N GLU A 235 -11.92 -23.71 -6.31
CA GLU A 235 -12.10 -22.52 -7.14
C GLU A 235 -13.54 -22.33 -7.64
N LYS A 236 -14.35 -23.40 -7.67
CA LYS A 236 -15.79 -23.33 -7.98
C LYS A 236 -16.60 -22.97 -6.73
N GLY A 237 -16.06 -23.32 -5.57
CA GLY A 237 -16.63 -23.14 -4.25
C GLY A 237 -17.10 -24.46 -3.65
N ILE A 238 -16.71 -24.71 -2.40
CA ILE A 238 -17.00 -25.92 -1.64
C ILE A 238 -17.82 -25.56 -0.42
N ASN A 239 -18.92 -26.29 -0.20
CA ASN A 239 -19.72 -26.17 1.02
C ASN A 239 -19.07 -27.03 2.11
N LEU A 240 -18.48 -26.37 3.11
CA LEU A 240 -17.80 -27.06 4.22
C LEU A 240 -18.75 -27.41 5.37
N HIS A 241 -19.79 -26.59 5.53
CA HIS A 241 -20.85 -26.71 6.52
C HIS A 241 -22.15 -26.14 5.92
N LYS A 242 -23.33 -26.48 6.47
CA LYS A 242 -24.57 -25.77 6.13
C LYS A 242 -24.38 -24.26 6.36
N GLY A 243 -24.54 -23.45 5.32
CA GLY A 243 -24.37 -22.00 5.41
C GLY A 243 -22.93 -21.49 5.38
N VAL A 244 -21.94 -22.34 5.05
CA VAL A 244 -20.54 -21.91 4.91
C VAL A 244 -19.97 -22.44 3.60
N LYS A 245 -19.70 -21.52 2.67
CA LYS A 245 -19.07 -21.78 1.37
C LYS A 245 -17.66 -21.20 1.36
N LEU A 246 -16.66 -22.04 1.10
CA LEU A 246 -15.28 -21.64 0.87
C LEU A 246 -15.00 -21.58 -0.63
N LYS A 247 -14.38 -20.50 -1.12
CA LYS A 247 -13.87 -20.42 -2.50
C LYS A 247 -12.47 -19.82 -2.53
N LEU A 248 -11.63 -20.33 -3.42
CA LEU A 248 -10.33 -19.75 -3.74
C LEU A 248 -10.44 -18.99 -5.06
N ALA A 249 -10.11 -17.71 -5.05
CA ALA A 249 -9.95 -16.89 -6.24
C ALA A 249 -8.46 -16.64 -6.46
N TYR A 250 -7.95 -17.10 -7.61
CA TYR A 250 -6.56 -16.96 -7.99
C TYR A 250 -6.44 -15.91 -9.09
N GLY A 251 -5.89 -14.76 -8.73
CA GLY A 251 -5.72 -13.52 -9.48
C GLY A 251 -6.82 -12.47 -9.27
N ASP A 252 -6.43 -11.22 -9.40
CA ASP A 252 -7.26 -10.01 -9.43
C ASP A 252 -8.65 -10.21 -10.05
N LYS A 253 -8.75 -10.60 -11.33
CA LYS A 253 -10.02 -10.78 -12.07
C LYS A 253 -10.97 -11.74 -11.40
N GLU A 254 -10.46 -12.87 -10.90
CA GLU A 254 -11.29 -13.85 -10.21
C GLU A 254 -11.75 -13.31 -8.85
N ILE A 255 -10.90 -12.60 -8.11
CA ILE A 255 -11.29 -12.03 -6.81
C ILE A 255 -12.44 -11.04 -7.01
N VAL A 256 -12.28 -10.10 -7.94
CA VAL A 256 -13.29 -9.08 -8.21
C VAL A 256 -14.59 -9.70 -8.70
N LYS A 257 -14.52 -10.68 -9.62
CA LYS A 257 -15.70 -11.42 -10.06
C LYS A 257 -16.46 -12.05 -8.89
N ASN A 258 -15.75 -12.70 -7.98
CA ASN A 258 -16.36 -13.34 -6.81
C ASN A 258 -16.96 -12.34 -5.82
N VAL A 259 -16.30 -11.20 -5.62
CA VAL A 259 -16.85 -10.11 -4.79
C VAL A 259 -18.10 -9.54 -5.46
N SER A 260 -18.06 -9.27 -6.77
CA SER A 260 -19.20 -8.77 -7.54
C SER A 260 -20.40 -9.73 -7.51
N GLU A 261 -20.17 -11.03 -7.71
CA GLU A 261 -21.17 -12.10 -7.58
C GLU A 261 -21.83 -12.09 -6.18
N TRP A 262 -21.05 -11.87 -5.11
CA TRP A 262 -21.57 -11.80 -3.74
C TRP A 262 -22.40 -10.52 -3.49
N VAL A 263 -21.93 -9.39 -4.03
CA VAL A 263 -22.62 -8.10 -3.94
C VAL A 263 -23.99 -8.19 -4.64
N GLY A 264 -24.07 -8.81 -5.82
CA GLY A 264 -25.30 -9.18 -6.54
C GLY A 264 -25.60 -8.32 -7.77
N GLU A 265 -26.55 -8.76 -8.61
CA GLU A 265 -26.87 -8.18 -9.93
C GLU A 265 -27.43 -6.75 -9.88
N ASP A 266 -28.07 -6.36 -8.77
CA ASP A 266 -28.60 -5.01 -8.57
C ASP A 266 -27.51 -3.94 -8.38
N THR A 267 -26.24 -4.34 -8.48
CA THR A 267 -25.08 -3.54 -8.14
C THR A 267 -24.07 -3.48 -9.28
N LYS A 268 -23.62 -2.26 -9.61
CA LYS A 268 -22.69 -1.97 -10.71
C LYS A 268 -21.22 -2.26 -10.38
N LEU A 269 -20.91 -3.30 -9.61
CA LEU A 269 -19.51 -3.63 -9.34
C LEU A 269 -18.90 -4.38 -10.53
N ASP A 270 -18.44 -3.65 -11.55
CA ASP A 270 -17.74 -4.23 -12.69
C ASP A 270 -16.22 -4.20 -12.49
N TYR A 271 -15.52 -5.21 -13.02
CA TYR A 271 -14.08 -5.24 -13.07
C TYR A 271 -13.51 -4.01 -13.78
N SER A 272 -14.18 -3.52 -14.83
CA SER A 272 -13.74 -2.34 -15.58
C SER A 272 -13.69 -1.05 -14.73
N ASP A 273 -14.57 -0.92 -13.72
CA ASP A 273 -14.54 0.22 -12.81
C ASP A 273 -13.45 0.06 -11.75
N MET A 274 -13.16 -1.17 -11.33
CA MET A 274 -12.04 -1.46 -10.44
C MET A 274 -10.69 -1.30 -11.14
N GLU A 275 -10.61 -1.64 -12.43
CA GLU A 275 -9.42 -1.45 -13.28
C GLU A 275 -9.04 0.03 -13.35
N LYS A 276 -9.99 0.95 -13.52
CA LYS A 276 -9.72 2.41 -13.47
C LYS A 276 -9.13 2.87 -12.13
N ILE A 277 -9.63 2.30 -11.02
CA ILE A 277 -9.09 2.61 -9.68
C ILE A 277 -7.64 2.09 -9.60
N ILE A 278 -7.38 0.85 -10.04
CA ILE A 278 -6.05 0.25 -10.07
C ILE A 278 -5.09 1.06 -10.95
N ASP A 279 -5.49 1.42 -12.17
CA ASP A 279 -4.69 2.24 -13.08
C ASP A 279 -4.31 3.59 -12.44
N THR A 280 -5.22 4.19 -11.68
CA THR A 280 -4.96 5.44 -10.96
C THR A 280 -4.05 5.24 -9.74
N LEU A 281 -4.14 4.08 -9.07
CA LEU A 281 -3.22 3.71 -7.99
C LEU A 281 -1.79 3.50 -8.51
N GLU A 282 -1.65 2.84 -9.67
CA GLU A 282 -0.37 2.52 -10.29
C GLU A 282 0.32 3.73 -10.93
N SER A 283 -0.45 4.76 -11.30
CA SER A 283 0.09 6.00 -11.86
C SER A 283 0.59 7.01 -10.82
N SER A 284 0.33 6.80 -9.53
CA SER A 284 0.74 7.73 -8.47
C SER A 284 2.27 7.77 -8.30
N ASP A 285 2.83 8.98 -8.41
CA ASP A 285 4.26 9.22 -8.29
C ASP A 285 4.72 9.55 -6.86
N ASP A 286 3.79 9.80 -5.94
CA ASP A 286 4.04 10.41 -4.63
C ASP A 286 5.16 9.70 -3.85
N LEU A 287 5.04 8.38 -3.67
CA LEU A 287 5.94 7.64 -2.80
C LEU A 287 7.31 7.39 -3.44
N TRP A 288 7.34 6.94 -4.70
CA TRP A 288 8.62 6.60 -5.33
C TRP A 288 9.45 7.87 -5.58
N LEU A 289 8.79 8.97 -5.96
CA LEU A 289 9.47 10.24 -6.21
C LEU A 289 10.03 10.83 -4.92
N ALA A 290 9.21 10.88 -3.85
CA ALA A 290 9.68 11.33 -2.55
C ALA A 290 10.87 10.49 -2.05
N TYR A 291 10.76 9.17 -2.17
CA TYR A 291 11.82 8.26 -1.72
C TYR A 291 13.13 8.45 -2.49
N VAL A 292 13.10 8.49 -3.82
CA VAL A 292 14.33 8.59 -4.62
C VAL A 292 14.98 9.96 -4.46
N ILE A 293 14.19 11.04 -4.46
CA ILE A 293 14.73 12.40 -4.30
C ILE A 293 15.33 12.58 -2.91
N ALA A 294 14.63 12.15 -1.85
CA ALA A 294 15.17 12.23 -0.50
C ALA A 294 16.44 11.38 -0.32
N SER A 295 16.53 10.22 -0.99
CA SER A 295 17.75 9.39 -0.98
C SER A 295 18.94 10.12 -1.61
N LEU A 296 18.74 10.73 -2.78
CA LEU A 296 19.78 11.48 -3.49
C LEU A 296 20.22 12.72 -2.70
N GLU A 297 19.26 13.42 -2.10
CA GLU A 297 19.55 14.62 -1.31
C GLU A 297 20.23 14.30 0.00
N LEU A 298 19.86 13.20 0.65
CA LEU A 298 20.58 12.72 1.82
C LEU A 298 22.07 12.46 1.50
N GLU A 299 22.36 11.86 0.34
CA GLU A 299 23.74 11.67 -0.11
C GLU A 299 24.46 13.01 -0.32
N ASN A 300 23.83 13.95 -1.02
CA ASN A 300 24.42 15.28 -1.27
C ASN A 300 24.71 16.04 0.03
N ILE A 301 23.77 16.02 0.99
CA ILE A 301 23.90 16.70 2.28
C ILE A 301 25.02 16.08 3.10
N GLU A 302 25.01 14.75 3.29
CA GLU A 302 25.92 14.11 4.26
C GLU A 302 27.30 13.76 3.69
N LEU A 303 27.43 13.47 2.39
CA LEU A 303 28.72 13.18 1.76
C LEU A 303 29.39 14.39 1.13
N LYS A 304 28.61 15.26 0.46
CA LYS A 304 29.14 16.38 -0.31
C LYS A 304 29.00 17.71 0.42
N ASN A 305 28.27 17.76 1.53
CA ASN A 305 27.96 18.98 2.28
C ASN A 305 27.27 20.04 1.39
N ILE A 306 26.40 19.57 0.49
CA ILE A 306 25.60 20.41 -0.40
C ILE A 306 24.12 20.14 -0.14
N ASN A 307 23.36 21.19 0.12
CA ASN A 307 21.92 21.12 0.31
C ASN A 307 21.21 21.77 -0.89
N ASN A 308 20.68 20.95 -1.82
CA ASN A 308 19.96 21.50 -2.98
C ASN A 308 18.58 22.03 -2.58
N ILE A 309 18.02 21.58 -1.46
CA ILE A 309 16.74 22.08 -0.94
C ILE A 309 16.86 23.53 -0.48
N GLU A 310 17.87 23.83 0.35
CA GLU A 310 18.15 25.21 0.78
C GLU A 310 18.37 26.12 -0.42
N TYR A 311 19.18 25.67 -1.38
CA TYR A 311 19.49 26.44 -2.57
C TYR A 311 18.26 26.66 -3.48
N LEU A 312 17.44 25.63 -3.69
CA LEU A 312 16.18 25.77 -4.41
C LEU A 312 15.26 26.79 -3.72
N ASN A 313 15.15 26.73 -2.39
CA ASN A 313 14.31 27.63 -1.62
C ASN A 313 14.78 29.09 -1.71
N GLU A 314 16.09 29.33 -1.80
CA GLU A 314 16.64 30.66 -2.08
C GLU A 314 16.21 31.17 -3.46
N LEU A 315 16.37 30.34 -4.50
CA LEU A 315 16.00 30.71 -5.87
C LEU A 315 14.49 30.92 -6.05
N LEU A 316 13.65 30.17 -5.31
CA LEU A 316 12.19 30.29 -5.35
C LEU A 316 11.66 31.55 -4.66
N LYS A 317 12.37 32.10 -3.66
CA LYS A 317 11.96 33.36 -2.98
C LYS A 317 11.80 34.52 -3.95
N ASP A 318 12.59 34.54 -5.01
CA ASP A 318 12.56 35.59 -6.03
C ASP A 318 11.41 35.42 -7.04
N GLU A 319 10.78 34.25 -7.11
CA GLU A 319 9.87 33.87 -8.20
C GLU A 319 8.38 34.10 -7.94
N LYS A 320 7.99 34.71 -6.81
CA LYS A 320 6.59 35.10 -6.44
C LYS A 320 5.50 34.28 -7.15
N TYR A 321 5.17 33.12 -6.63
CA TYR A 321 4.08 32.27 -7.11
C TYR A 321 3.01 32.05 -6.03
N ASP A 322 1.80 31.71 -6.45
CA ASP A 322 0.66 31.42 -5.58
C ASP A 322 -0.06 30.16 -6.06
N THR A 323 -0.22 29.20 -5.16
CA THR A 323 -0.88 27.90 -5.40
C THR A 323 -2.19 27.76 -4.61
N SER A 324 -2.63 28.81 -3.89
CA SER A 324 -3.77 28.76 -2.96
C SER A 324 -5.11 28.35 -3.60
N ASN A 325 -5.27 28.60 -4.91
CA ASN A 325 -6.49 28.29 -5.65
C ASN A 325 -6.38 27.04 -6.53
N PHE A 326 -5.24 26.34 -6.53
CA PHE A 326 -5.06 25.16 -7.37
C PHE A 326 -5.86 23.97 -6.84
N LYS A 327 -6.43 23.20 -7.76
CA LYS A 327 -7.27 22.04 -7.49
C LYS A 327 -6.87 20.81 -8.31
N LEU A 328 -6.10 21.00 -9.38
CA LEU A 328 -5.74 19.94 -10.31
C LEU A 328 -4.22 19.78 -10.36
N ASN A 329 -3.77 18.53 -10.49
CA ASN A 329 -2.35 18.20 -10.62
C ASN A 329 -1.70 18.96 -11.80
N GLU A 330 -2.42 19.13 -12.91
CA GLU A 330 -1.94 19.83 -14.10
C GLU A 330 -1.57 21.29 -13.84
N GLU A 331 -2.27 21.97 -12.91
CA GLU A 331 -1.97 23.35 -12.52
C GLU A 331 -0.61 23.44 -11.84
N TYR A 332 -0.35 22.52 -10.90
CA TYR A 332 0.95 22.40 -10.23
C TYR A 332 2.06 22.00 -11.20
N LEU A 333 1.82 21.04 -12.10
CA LEU A 333 2.80 20.63 -13.11
C LEU A 333 3.21 21.80 -14.00
N LYS A 334 2.22 22.57 -14.49
CA LYS A 334 2.48 23.70 -15.36
C LYS A 334 3.35 24.74 -14.64
N LEU A 335 3.00 25.09 -13.40
CA LEU A 335 3.77 26.03 -12.60
C LEU A 335 5.19 25.50 -12.29
N ALA A 336 5.32 24.23 -11.90
CA ALA A 336 6.61 23.62 -11.61
C ALA A 336 7.53 23.62 -12.85
N ASN A 337 6.99 23.34 -14.04
CA ASN A 337 7.74 23.42 -15.29
C ASN A 337 8.20 24.85 -15.58
N GLU A 338 7.33 25.85 -15.39
CA GLU A 338 7.66 27.25 -15.59
C GLU A 338 8.76 27.71 -14.62
N LEU A 339 8.65 27.37 -13.33
CA LEU A 339 9.64 27.69 -12.31
C LEU A 339 10.97 26.98 -12.58
N ALA A 340 10.95 25.70 -12.94
CA ALA A 340 12.15 24.95 -13.27
C ALA A 340 12.93 25.62 -14.41
N LEU A 341 12.26 26.03 -15.49
CA LEU A 341 12.90 26.72 -16.62
C LEU A 341 13.52 28.06 -16.26
N LYS A 342 12.99 28.76 -15.25
CA LYS A 342 13.58 30.01 -14.73
C LYS A 342 14.74 29.75 -13.77
N ILE A 343 14.70 28.65 -13.04
CA ILE A 343 15.69 28.27 -12.02
C ILE A 343 16.93 27.64 -12.64
N ILE A 344 16.78 26.79 -13.66
CA ILE A 344 17.90 26.09 -14.31
C ILE A 344 19.04 27.04 -14.71
N PRO A 345 18.81 28.19 -15.38
CA PRO A 345 19.89 29.10 -15.75
C PRO A 345 20.57 29.78 -14.56
N LYS A 346 19.90 29.84 -13.41
CA LYS A 346 20.41 30.42 -12.15
C LYS A 346 21.14 29.38 -11.29
N TRP A 347 21.01 28.09 -11.60
CA TRP A 347 21.61 27.00 -10.83
C TRP A 347 23.10 26.87 -11.15
N ASP A 348 23.93 27.60 -10.40
CA ASP A 348 25.38 27.68 -10.61
C ASP A 348 26.18 26.64 -9.79
N LYS A 349 25.53 25.93 -8.87
CA LYS A 349 26.14 24.85 -8.07
C LYS A 349 26.25 23.56 -8.89
N ASP A 350 27.45 22.98 -8.95
CA ASP A 350 27.67 21.64 -9.49
C ASP A 350 27.25 20.56 -8.49
N SER A 351 25.94 20.47 -8.26
CA SER A 351 25.36 19.71 -7.14
C SER A 351 24.24 18.76 -7.54
N LEU A 352 23.79 18.83 -8.80
CA LEU A 352 22.71 18.01 -9.31
C LEU A 352 23.21 16.58 -9.55
N PRO A 353 22.48 15.54 -9.10
CA PRO A 353 22.93 14.14 -9.18
C PRO A 353 22.83 13.52 -10.59
N VAL A 354 22.63 14.35 -11.62
CA VAL A 354 22.35 13.95 -13.01
C VAL A 354 23.17 14.78 -13.99
N SER A 355 23.51 14.19 -15.13
CA SER A 355 24.52 14.75 -16.04
C SER A 355 23.91 15.54 -17.20
N THR A 356 22.76 15.11 -17.75
CA THR A 356 22.18 15.77 -18.92
C THR A 356 21.31 16.97 -18.53
N MET A 357 21.24 17.99 -19.39
CA MET A 357 20.42 19.18 -19.14
C MET A 357 18.93 18.84 -19.01
N SER A 358 18.47 17.83 -19.76
CA SER A 358 17.09 17.33 -19.65
C SER A 358 16.82 16.76 -18.27
N GLU A 359 17.68 15.88 -17.76
CA GLU A 359 17.52 15.30 -16.42
C GLU A 359 17.65 16.36 -15.33
N LYS A 360 18.59 17.31 -15.47
CA LYS A 360 18.72 18.45 -14.54
C LYS A 360 17.41 19.24 -14.43
N ALA A 361 16.76 19.49 -15.58
CA ALA A 361 15.47 20.16 -15.61
C ALA A 361 14.39 19.35 -14.88
N HIS A 362 14.30 18.05 -15.15
CA HIS A 362 13.31 17.17 -14.50
C HIS A 362 13.54 17.08 -12.99
N TYR A 363 14.80 16.97 -12.58
CA TYR A 363 15.17 16.91 -11.18
C TYR A 363 14.78 18.19 -10.42
N ILE A 364 15.11 19.37 -10.97
CA ILE A 364 14.71 20.65 -10.37
C ILE A 364 13.17 20.77 -10.30
N ARG A 365 12.47 20.41 -11.39
CA ARG A 365 11.01 20.38 -11.39
C ARG A 365 10.46 19.44 -10.32
N ASP A 366 11.02 18.25 -10.18
CA ASP A 366 10.57 17.25 -9.21
C ASP A 366 10.78 17.74 -7.76
N LEU A 367 11.89 18.43 -7.49
CA LEU A 367 12.06 19.13 -6.20
C LEU A 367 10.97 20.19 -5.96
N ILE A 368 10.64 21.00 -6.97
CA ILE A 368 9.57 22.01 -6.86
C ILE A 368 8.20 21.36 -6.63
N LEU A 369 7.92 20.24 -7.27
CA LEU A 369 6.68 19.50 -7.06
C LEU A 369 6.58 18.95 -5.63
N LEU A 370 7.66 18.34 -5.11
CA LEU A 370 7.69 17.89 -3.72
C LEU A 370 7.60 19.06 -2.73
N ARG A 371 8.13 20.24 -3.09
CA ARG A 371 7.98 21.47 -2.31
C ARG A 371 6.50 21.89 -2.24
N PHE A 372 5.76 21.84 -3.34
CA PHE A 372 4.33 22.12 -3.32
C PHE A 372 3.57 21.15 -2.43
N VAL A 373 3.91 19.86 -2.44
CA VAL A 373 3.33 18.88 -1.53
C VAL A 373 3.63 19.24 -0.07
N HIS A 374 4.87 19.65 0.26
CA HIS A 374 5.26 20.11 1.60
C HIS A 374 4.43 21.32 2.04
N ASP A 375 4.28 22.32 1.18
CA ASP A 375 3.60 23.58 1.51
C ASP A 375 2.09 23.39 1.78
N ILE A 376 1.45 22.36 1.21
CA ILE A 376 0.01 22.10 1.39
C ILE A 376 -0.32 21.04 2.46
N SER A 377 0.69 20.33 2.99
CA SER A 377 0.52 19.19 3.91
C SER A 377 0.70 19.57 5.37
#